data_AF-A0A392SC44-F1
#
_entry.id   AF-A0A392SC44-F1
#
_cell.length_a   1.000
_cell.length_b   1.000
_cell.length_c   1.000
_cell.angle_alpha   90.00
_cell.angle_beta   90.00
_cell.angle_gamma   90.00
#
_symmetry.space_group_name_H-M   'P 1'
#
loop_
_entity.id
_entity.type
_entity.pdbx_description
1 polymer ?
#
loop_
_entity_poly.entity_id
_entity_poly.type
_entity_poly.pdbx_seq_one_letter_code
_entity_poly.pdbx_strand_id
1 'polypeptide(L)'
;EGKNKWVEELWSVLWVYQTTPHSTTGETPFRPTYETEAIIPVEIEELTWRTTQPLPEEANSEALREELDLVEELRTAASLREASLKQKVAARHDLKVLKREFDVGSLV
;
A
#
# COMPACT_ATOMS: atom_id res chain seq x y z
N GLU A 1 24.82 0.29 24.45
CA GLU A 1 24.12 -0.95 24.05
C GLU A 1 22.69 -0.58 23.69
N GLY A 2 22.29 -0.63 22.41
CA GLY A 2 20.96 -0.12 22.02
C GLY A 2 20.74 0.16 20.53
N LYS A 3 21.80 0.19 19.71
CA LYS A 3 21.67 0.46 18.27
C LYS A 3 21.33 -0.78 17.41
N ASN A 4 21.45 -1.99 17.96
CA ASN A 4 21.25 -3.24 17.20
C ASN A 4 19.85 -3.86 17.36
N LYS A 5 19.06 -3.45 18.34
CA LYS A 5 17.70 -3.99 18.57
C LYS A 5 16.72 -3.63 17.45
N TRP A 6 16.96 -2.51 16.75
CA TRP A 6 16.12 -2.12 15.62
C TRP A 6 16.19 -3.10 14.45
N VAL A 7 17.35 -3.73 14.23
CA VAL A 7 17.52 -4.71 13.13
C VAL A 7 16.72 -5.99 13.41
N GLU A 8 16.61 -6.38 14.68
CA GLU A 8 15.83 -7.54 15.12
C GLU A 8 14.32 -7.29 14.95
N GLU A 9 13.84 -6.08 15.26
CA GLU A 9 12.42 -5.70 15.14
C GLU A 9 11.98 -5.31 13.71
N LEU A 10 12.94 -5.01 12.83
CA LEU A 10 12.66 -4.51 11.48
C LEU A 10 11.72 -5.43 10.70
N TRP A 11 11.94 -6.74 10.78
CA TRP A 11 11.13 -7.73 10.09
C TRP A 11 9.69 -7.74 10.61
N SER A 12 9.50 -7.72 11.93
CA SER A 12 8.19 -7.69 12.57
C SER A 12 7.42 -6.41 12.18
N VAL A 13 8.08 -5.26 12.21
CA VAL A 13 7.47 -3.98 11.84
C VAL A 13 7.08 -3.95 10.36
N LEU A 14 7.97 -4.43 9.48
CA LEU A 14 7.70 -4.50 8.05
C LEU A 14 6.52 -5.43 7.75
N TRP A 15 6.45 -6.57 8.45
CA TRP A 15 5.37 -7.53 8.31
C TRP A 15 4.03 -6.93 8.72
N VAL A 16 3.96 -6.33 9.92
CA VAL A 16 2.74 -5.65 10.40
C VAL A 16 2.32 -4.55 9.42
N TYR A 17 3.27 -3.77 8.90
CA TYR A 17 2.95 -2.75 7.90
C TYR A 17 2.34 -3.34 6.63
N GLN A 18 2.85 -4.46 6.14
CA GLN A 18 2.36 -5.12 4.92
C GLN A 18 0.99 -5.79 5.10
N THR A 19 0.67 -6.29 6.30
CA THR A 19 -0.58 -7.02 6.59
C THR A 19 -1.64 -6.18 7.29
N THR A 20 -1.38 -4.91 7.59
CA THR A 20 -2.37 -4.03 8.22
C THR A 20 -3.06 -3.17 7.16
N PRO A 21 -4.41 -3.13 7.12
CA PRO A 21 -5.14 -2.27 6.20
C PRO A 21 -4.76 -0.80 6.35
N HIS A 22 -4.39 -0.15 5.24
CA HIS A 22 -3.97 1.24 5.27
C HIS A 22 -5.19 2.17 5.35
N SER A 23 -5.18 3.17 6.23
CA SER A 23 -6.35 4.01 6.49
C SER A 23 -6.89 4.79 5.27
N THR A 24 -6.05 5.06 4.27
CA THR A 24 -6.44 5.77 3.04
C THR A 24 -6.97 4.86 1.95
N THR A 25 -6.54 3.60 1.93
CA THR A 25 -6.86 2.64 0.86
C THR A 25 -7.88 1.61 1.32
N GLY A 26 -7.97 1.36 2.63
CA GLY A 26 -8.79 0.29 3.23
C GLY A 26 -8.19 -1.10 3.04
N GLU A 27 -7.04 -1.20 2.38
CA GLU A 27 -6.43 -2.44 1.90
C GLU A 27 -5.04 -2.62 2.49
N THR A 28 -4.60 -3.87 2.65
CA THR A 28 -3.25 -4.20 3.10
C THR A 28 -2.25 -3.88 1.99
N PRO A 29 -1.08 -3.25 2.27
CA PRO A 29 -0.09 -2.93 1.24
C PRO A 29 0.41 -4.14 0.43
N PHE A 30 0.32 -5.35 0.98
CA PHE A 30 0.68 -6.58 0.28
C PHE A 30 -0.25 -6.88 -0.90
N ARG A 31 -1.56 -6.68 -0.72
CA ARG A 31 -2.60 -7.11 -1.67
C ARG A 31 -2.52 -6.43 -3.04
N PRO A 32 -2.25 -5.11 -3.18
CA PRO A 32 -2.04 -4.48 -4.49
C PRO A 32 -0.77 -4.96 -5.22
N THR A 33 0.19 -5.55 -4.50
CA THR A 33 1.50 -5.90 -5.07
C THR A 33 1.55 -7.36 -5.51
N TYR A 34 1.01 -8.24 -4.67
CA TYR A 34 1.01 -9.69 -4.88
C TYR A 34 -0.36 -10.25 -5.28
N GLU A 35 -1.34 -9.37 -5.47
CA GLU A 35 -2.66 -9.67 -6.03
C GLU A 35 -3.56 -10.56 -5.15
N THR A 36 -3.04 -10.99 -4.00
CA THR A 36 -3.80 -11.70 -2.98
C THR A 36 -3.34 -11.29 -1.58
N GLU A 37 -4.19 -11.49 -0.58
CA GLU A 37 -3.87 -11.18 0.81
C GLU A 37 -2.90 -12.21 1.41
N ALA A 38 -1.84 -11.71 2.06
CA ALA A 38 -0.83 -12.54 2.71
C ALA A 38 -1.43 -13.44 3.80
N ILE A 39 -0.89 -14.66 3.91
CA ILE A 39 -1.09 -15.52 5.08
C ILE A 39 -0.13 -15.03 6.17
N ILE A 40 -0.67 -14.60 7.31
CA ILE A 40 0.12 -14.08 8.42
C ILE A 40 0.76 -15.28 9.15
N PRO A 41 2.02 -15.22 9.65
CA PRO A 41 2.66 -16.33 10.36
C PRO A 41 1.83 -16.88 11.51
N VAL A 42 1.10 -16.02 12.22
CA VAL A 42 0.17 -16.44 13.28
C VAL A 42 -0.92 -17.38 12.75
N GLU A 43 -1.36 -17.24 11.51
CA GLU A 43 -2.35 -18.13 10.90
C GLU A 43 -1.80 -19.53 10.65
N ILE A 44 -0.49 -19.65 10.43
CA ILE A 44 0.22 -20.91 10.24
C ILE A 44 0.42 -21.60 11.60
N GLU A 45 0.74 -20.84 12.64
CA GLU A 45 0.92 -21.35 14.01
C GLU A 45 -0.40 -21.76 14.66
N GLU A 46 -1.45 -20.94 14.51
CA GLU A 46 -2.79 -21.17 15.07
C GLU A 46 -3.70 -22.00 14.14
N LEU A 47 -3.19 -22.43 12.98
CA LEU A 47 -3.92 -23.24 11.99
C LEU A 47 -5.33 -22.68 11.71
N THR A 48 -5.41 -21.47 11.17
CA THR A 48 -6.72 -20.84 10.88
C THR A 48 -7.49 -21.60 9.78
N TRP A 49 -8.73 -21.17 9.51
CA TRP A 49 -9.58 -21.75 8.46
C TRP A 49 -8.86 -21.87 7.11
N ARG A 50 -8.04 -20.88 6.75
CA ARG A 50 -7.26 -20.86 5.49
C ARG A 50 -6.29 -22.05 5.39
N THR A 51 -5.74 -22.50 6.53
CA THR A 51 -4.77 -23.60 6.59
C THR A 51 -5.42 -24.95 6.88
N THR A 52 -6.54 -24.97 7.63
CA THR A 52 -7.22 -26.22 8.03
C THR A 52 -8.26 -26.71 7.03
N GLN A 53 -8.87 -25.82 6.25
CA GLN A 53 -9.79 -26.16 5.16
C GLN A 53 -9.43 -25.36 3.90
N PRO A 54 -8.38 -25.78 3.17
CA PRO A 54 -8.08 -25.20 1.87
C PRO A 54 -9.23 -25.49 0.89
N LEU A 55 -9.51 -24.52 0.03
CA LEU A 55 -10.44 -24.70 -1.08
C LEU A 55 -9.91 -25.78 -2.04
N PRO A 56 -10.80 -26.52 -2.72
CA PRO A 56 -10.42 -27.33 -3.87
C PRO A 56 -9.67 -26.48 -4.91
N GLU A 57 -8.71 -27.07 -5.61
CA GLU A 57 -7.81 -26.34 -6.53
C GLU A 57 -8.55 -25.50 -7.58
N GLU A 58 -9.60 -26.06 -8.20
CA GLU A 58 -10.47 -25.33 -9.13
C GLU A 58 -11.14 -24.12 -8.49
N ALA A 59 -11.73 -24.28 -7.29
CA ALA A 59 -12.43 -23.21 -6.59
C ALA A 59 -11.47 -22.13 -6.10
N ASN A 60 -10.27 -22.51 -5.66
CA ASN A 60 -9.21 -21.58 -5.30
C ASN A 60 -8.74 -20.77 -6.50
N SER A 61 -8.63 -21.41 -7.67
CA SER A 61 -8.22 -20.77 -8.92
C SER A 61 -9.28 -19.77 -9.41
N GLU A 62 -10.57 -20.10 -9.27
CA GLU A 62 -11.67 -19.20 -9.58
C GLU A 62 -11.70 -18.00 -8.63
N ALA A 63 -11.62 -18.24 -7.31
CA ALA A 63 -11.55 -17.18 -6.31
C ALA A 63 -10.35 -16.24 -6.53
N LEU A 64 -9.19 -16.78 -6.92
CA LEU A 64 -8.02 -15.97 -7.24
C LEU A 64 -8.24 -15.06 -8.47
N ARG A 65 -8.97 -15.53 -9.48
CA ARG A 65 -9.32 -14.70 -10.66
C ARG A 65 -10.26 -13.56 -10.29
N GLU A 66 -11.27 -13.84 -9.47
CA GLU A 66 -12.15 -12.78 -8.96
C GLU A 66 -11.37 -11.76 -8.13
N GLU A 67 -10.43 -12.21 -7.30
CA GLU A 67 -9.58 -11.31 -6.51
C GLU A 67 -8.69 -10.44 -7.41
N LEU A 68 -8.12 -11.01 -8.47
CA LEU A 68 -7.32 -10.29 -9.46
C LEU A 68 -8.10 -9.15 -10.14
N ASP A 69 -9.35 -9.43 -10.56
CA ASP A 69 -10.23 -8.42 -11.17
C ASP A 69 -10.49 -7.26 -10.18
N LEU A 70 -10.75 -7.58 -8.90
CA LEU A 70 -10.94 -6.57 -7.86
C LEU A 70 -9.68 -5.74 -7.57
N VAL A 71 -8.49 -6.35 -7.63
CA VAL A 71 -7.22 -5.65 -7.40
C VAL A 71 -6.99 -4.56 -8.45
N GLU A 72 -7.37 -4.79 -9.71
CA GLU A 72 -7.26 -3.77 -10.75
C GLU A 72 -8.17 -2.56 -10.46
N GLU A 73 -9.41 -2.78 -10.02
CA GLU A 73 -10.31 -1.72 -9.57
C GLU A 73 -9.73 -0.93 -8.38
N LEU A 74 -9.10 -1.62 -7.43
CA LEU A 74 -8.46 -0.99 -6.29
C LEU A 74 -7.25 -0.14 -6.70
N ARG A 75 -6.40 -0.65 -7.60
CA ARG A 75 -5.23 0.09 -8.13
C ARG A 75 -5.65 1.35 -8.87
N THR A 76 -6.70 1.28 -9.70
CA THR A 76 -7.23 2.44 -10.43
C THR A 76 -7.84 3.47 -9.48
N ALA A 77 -8.61 3.04 -8.49
CA ALA A 77 -9.16 3.92 -7.45
C ALA A 77 -8.07 4.60 -6.62
N ALA A 78 -7.03 3.87 -6.23
CA ALA A 78 -5.88 4.41 -5.50
C ALA A 78 -5.14 5.47 -6.33
N SER A 79 -4.88 5.19 -7.60
CA SER A 79 -4.23 6.12 -8.54
C SER A 79 -5.03 7.41 -8.71
N LEU A 80 -6.36 7.31 -8.82
CA LEU A 80 -7.25 8.48 -8.93
C LEU A 80 -7.21 9.34 -7.66
N ARG A 81 -7.23 8.70 -6.47
CA ARG A 81 -7.12 9.41 -5.17
C ARG A 81 -5.78 10.10 -5.03
N GLU A 82 -4.69 9.43 -5.40
CA GLU A 82 -3.35 9.99 -5.36
C GLU A 82 -3.21 11.20 -6.30
N ALA A 83 -3.69 11.08 -7.54
CA ALA A 83 -3.69 12.18 -8.50
C ALA A 83 -4.49 13.39 -7.98
N SER A 84 -5.66 13.13 -7.40
CA SER A 84 -6.50 14.17 -6.78
C SER A 84 -5.82 14.85 -5.59
N LEU A 85 -5.12 14.09 -4.75
CA LEU A 85 -4.35 14.63 -3.63
C LEU A 85 -3.19 15.50 -4.13
N LYS A 86 -2.42 14.99 -5.10
CA LYS A 86 -1.30 15.72 -5.72
C LYS A 86 -1.77 17.04 -6.33
N GLN A 87 -2.89 17.05 -7.04
CA GLN A 87 -3.49 18.28 -7.57
C GLN A 87 -3.85 19.29 -6.47
N LYS A 88 -4.48 18.84 -5.37
CA LYS A 88 -4.81 19.71 -4.23
C LYS A 88 -3.57 20.29 -3.56
N VAL A 89 -2.52 19.48 -3.40
CA VAL A 89 -1.24 19.91 -2.82
C VAL A 89 -0.57 20.93 -3.73
N ALA A 90 -0.50 20.67 -5.04
CA ALA A 90 0.05 21.60 -6.03
C ALA A 90 -0.70 22.94 -6.04
N ALA A 91 -2.04 22.91 -6.12
CA ALA A 91 -2.84 24.13 -6.07
C ALA A 91 -2.59 24.94 -4.79
N ARG A 92 -2.47 24.28 -3.64
CA ARG A 92 -2.18 24.96 -2.36
C ARG A 92 -0.76 25.54 -2.30
N HIS A 93 0.20 24.85 -2.91
CA HIS A 93 1.56 25.34 -3.04
C HIS A 93 1.58 26.59 -3.93
N ASP A 94 0.97 26.53 -5.11
CA ASP A 94 0.98 27.61 -6.10
C ASP A 94 0.31 28.88 -5.58
N LEU A 95 -0.72 28.76 -4.72
CA LEU A 95 -1.31 29.89 -4.00
C LEU A 95 -0.32 30.63 -3.10
N LYS A 96 0.72 29.96 -2.59
CA LYS A 96 1.75 30.54 -1.71
C LYS A 96 3.00 30.98 -2.47
N VAL A 97 3.16 30.57 -3.73
CA VAL A 97 4.30 30.96 -4.55
C VAL A 97 4.06 32.36 -5.09
N LEU A 98 4.84 33.33 -4.62
CA LEU A 98 4.94 34.63 -5.25
C LEU A 98 5.79 34.50 -6.51
N LYS A 99 5.19 34.72 -7.68
CA LYS A 99 5.95 34.80 -8.94
C LYS A 99 6.90 36.00 -8.85
N ARG A 100 8.20 35.72 -8.97
CA ARG A 100 9.24 36.73 -9.03
C ARG A 100 9.74 36.81 -10.46
N GLU A 101 9.45 37.92 -11.11
CA GLU A 101 9.97 38.22 -12.44
C GLU A 101 11.40 38.76 -12.29
N PHE A 102 12.31 38.25 -13.11
CA PHE A 102 13.71 38.65 -13.14
C PHE A 102 14.01 39.27 -14.49
N ASP A 103 14.52 40.50 -14.48
CA ASP A 103 14.98 41.16 -15.69
C ASP A 103 16.36 40.63 -16.11
N VAL A 104 16.61 40.68 -17.42
CA VAL A 104 17.90 40.29 -18.01
C VAL A 104 19.00 41.17 -17.43
N GLY A 105 19.90 40.56 -16.66
CA GLY A 105 21.00 41.24 -15.94
C GLY A 105 20.85 41.28 -14.42
N SER A 106 19.73 40.82 -13.86
CA SER A 106 19.63 40.57 -12.42
C SER A 106 20.40 39.30 -12.05
N LEU A 107 21.37 39.41 -11.14
CA LEU A 107 22.03 38.25 -10.52
C LEU A 107 21.21 37.77 -9.31
N VAL A 108 21.11 36.44 -9.19
CA VAL A 108 20.42 35.71 -8.12
C VAL A 108 21.17 35.82 -6.80
#